data_AF-A0A2D5ZC50-F1
#
_entry.id   AF-A0A2D5ZC50-F1
#
_cell.length_a   1.000
_cell.length_b   1.000
_cell.length_c   1.000
_cell.angle_alpha   90.00
_cell.angle_beta   90.00
_cell.angle_gamma   90.00
#
_symmetry.space_group_name_H-M   'P 1'
#
loop_
_entity.id
_entity.type
_entity.pdbx_description
1 polymer ?
#
loop_
_entity_poly.entity_id
_entity_poly.type
_entity_poly.pdbx_seq_one_letter_code
_entity_poly.pdbx_strand_id
1 'polypeptide(L)' 'MITVTRLNGQRFVVNAELIRTVEANPDTTLTLINGDHMIVKESMDEVVSRAIEYGRMLRKLLPPT' A
#
# COMPACT_ATOMS: atom_id res chain seq x y z
N MET A 1 5.80 4.26 -3.71
CA MET A 1 5.52 4.86 -2.39
C MET A 1 4.06 5.29 -2.33
N ILE A 2 3.28 4.72 -1.40
CA ILE A 2 1.90 5.13 -1.14
C ILE A 2 1.80 5.65 0.30
N THR A 3 1.10 6.76 0.49
CA THR A 3 0.79 7.28 1.82
C THR A 3 -0.34 6.43 2.41
N VAL A 4 -0.26 6.13 3.69
CA VAL A 4 -1.28 5.43 4.48
C VAL A 4 -1.30 5.98 5.90
N THR A 5 -2.32 5.64 6.67
CA THR A 5 -2.55 6.21 8.00
C THR A 5 -2.68 5.09 9.02
N ARG A 6 -1.89 5.13 10.09
CA ARG A 6 -2.06 4.21 11.23
C ARG A 6 -3.38 4.48 11.95
N LEU A 7 -3.84 3.52 12.75
CA LEU A 7 -5.05 3.68 13.57
C LEU A 7 -4.97 4.87 14.55
N ASN A 8 -3.76 5.23 15.01
CA ASN A 8 -3.52 6.41 15.85
C ASN A 8 -3.54 7.75 15.09
N GLY A 9 -3.82 7.76 13.78
CA GLY A 9 -3.88 8.96 12.94
C GLY A 9 -2.54 9.43 12.38
N GLN A 10 -1.42 8.77 12.74
CA GLN A 10 -0.12 9.11 12.17
C GLN A 10 -0.05 8.66 10.70
N ARG A 11 0.20 9.61 9.80
CA ARG A 11 0.48 9.32 8.40
C ARG A 11 1.91 8.84 8.20
N PHE A 12 2.08 7.86 7.35
CA PHE A 12 3.38 7.34 6.94
C PHE A 12 3.33 6.89 5.49
N VAL A 13 4.49 6.58 4.93
CA VAL A 13 4.61 6.13 3.54
C VAL A 13 5.15 4.71 3.54
N VAL A 14 4.53 3.84 2.75
CA VAL A 14 4.97 2.46 2.54
C VAL A 14 5.34 2.26 1.07
N ASN A 15 6.34 1.40 0.81
CA ASN A 15 6.64 0.98 -0.55
C ASN A 15 5.59 -0.05 -1.00
N ALA A 16 4.81 0.29 -2.02
CA ALA A 16 3.74 -0.55 -2.55
C ALA A 16 4.27 -1.86 -3.16
N GLU A 17 5.51 -1.90 -3.68
CA GLU A 17 6.11 -3.11 -4.27
C GLU A 17 6.55 -4.12 -3.21
N LEU A 18 6.66 -3.68 -1.95
CA LEU A 18 7.02 -4.54 -0.83
C LEU A 18 5.78 -5.08 -0.10
N ILE A 19 4.58 -4.66 -0.49
CA ILE A 19 3.34 -5.22 0.06
C ILE A 19 3.16 -6.62 -0.54
N ARG A 20 3.17 -7.62 0.33
CA ARG A 20 2.94 -9.02 -0.01
C ARG A 20 1.44 -9.33 -0.04
N THR A 21 0.71 -8.96 1.01
CA THR A 21 -0.75 -9.14 1.11
C THR A 21 -1.43 -7.92 1.71
N VAL A 22 -2.70 -7.74 1.36
CA VAL A 22 -3.63 -6.79 1.97
C VAL A 22 -4.86 -7.60 2.38
N GLU A 23 -5.19 -7.58 3.67
CA GLU A 23 -6.30 -8.34 4.24
C GLU A 23 -7.19 -7.42 5.08
N ALA A 24 -8.51 -7.62 5.06
CA ALA A 24 -9.45 -6.81 5.83
C ALA A 24 -10.15 -7.68 6.89
N ASN A 25 -9.77 -7.53 8.17
CA ASN A 25 -10.35 -8.28 9.30
C ASN A 25 -10.08 -7.60 10.66
N PRO A 26 -11.06 -6.94 11.32
CA PRO A 26 -12.05 -6.02 10.74
C PRO A 26 -11.39 -4.75 10.14
N ASP A 27 -10.15 -4.46 10.54
CA ASP A 27 -9.30 -3.39 10.00
C ASP A 27 -8.42 -3.93 8.86
N THR A 28 -7.83 -3.03 8.08
CA THR A 28 -6.95 -3.40 6.96
C THR A 28 -5.53 -3.64 7.47
N THR A 29 -5.01 -4.85 7.23
CA THR A 29 -3.64 -5.25 7.55
C THR A 29 -2.82 -5.40 6.27
N LEU A 30 -1.67 -4.73 6.24
CA LEU A 30 -0.64 -4.86 5.21
C LEU A 30 0.45 -5.80 5.73
N THR A 31 0.72 -6.86 4.99
CA THR A 31 1.88 -7.74 5.26
C THR A 31 2.95 -7.44 4.23
N LEU A 32 4.16 -7.14 4.67
CA LEU A 32 5.30 -6.86 3.80
C LEU A 32 6.08 -8.13 3.46
N ILE A 33 6.93 -8.06 2.43
CA ILE A 33 7.74 -9.21 1.99
C ILE A 33 8.77 -9.69 3.03
N ASN A 34 9.10 -8.87 4.04
CA ASN A 34 9.98 -9.27 5.15
C ASN A 34 9.21 -9.90 6.32
N GLY A 35 7.88 -9.97 6.24
CA GLY A 35 7.01 -10.47 7.32
C GLY A 35 6.52 -9.38 8.27
N ASP A 36 6.86 -8.11 8.07
CA ASP A 36 6.31 -7.02 8.89
C ASP A 36 4.82 -6.83 8.62
N HIS A 37 4.06 -6.62 9.67
CA HIS A 37 2.62 -6.37 9.61
C HIS A 37 2.30 -4.94 10.04
N MET A 38 1.40 -4.28 9.32
CA MET A 38 1.00 -2.90 9.58
C MET A 38 -0.52 -2.76 9.46
N ILE A 39 -1.16 -2.19 10.47
CA ILE A 39 -2.60 -1.92 10.41
C ILE A 39 -2.83 -0.47 10.01
N VAL A 40 -3.70 -0.26 9.02
CA VAL A 40 -4.01 1.05 8.43
C VAL A 40 -5.50 1.37 8.50
N LYS A 41 -5.83 2.65 8.46
CA LYS A 41 -7.22 3.15 8.45
C LYS A 41 -7.90 3.03 7.09
N GLU A 42 -7.11 3.06 6.03
CA GLU A 42 -7.61 2.91 4.67
C GLU A 42 -8.24 1.53 4.47
N SER A 43 -9.31 1.47 3.66
CA SER A 43 -9.88 0.17 3.29
C SER A 43 -8.93 -0.61 2.38
N MET A 44 -9.12 -1.92 2.31
CA MET A 44 -8.40 -2.78 1.37
C MET A 44 -8.48 -2.22 -0.08
N ASP A 45 -9.67 -1.83 -0.52
CA ASP A 45 -9.87 -1.28 -1.88
C ASP A 45 -9.10 0.02 -2.11
N GLU A 46 -9.03 0.88 -1.10
CA GLU A 46 -8.28 2.13 -1.17
C GLU A 46 -6.77 1.88 -1.28
N VAL A 47 -6.25 0.94 -0.48
CA VAL A 47 -4.83 0.55 -0.56
C VAL A 47 -4.51 -0.04 -1.93
N VAL A 48 -5.35 -0.95 -2.43
CA VAL A 48 -5.18 -1.57 -3.75
C VAL A 48 -5.22 -0.52 -4.86
N SER A 49 -6.17 0.40 -4.81
CA SER A 49 -6.27 1.51 -5.78
C SER A 49 -5.02 2.38 -5.79
N ARG A 50 -4.52 2.78 -4.61
CA ARG A 50 -3.26 3.55 -4.49
C ARG A 50 -2.06 2.77 -5.02
N ALA A 51 -1.98 1.46 -4.79
CA ALA A 51 -0.91 0.60 -5.30
C ALA A 51 -0.96 0.45 -6.84
N ILE A 52 -2.15 0.31 -7.42
CA ILE A 52 -2.35 0.27 -8.88
C ILE A 52 -1.91 1.59 -9.51
N GLU A 53 -2.31 2.72 -8.92
CA GLU A 53 -1.94 4.03 -9.45
C GLU A 53 -0.43 4.27 -9.39
N TYR A 54 0.21 3.88 -8.28
CA TYR A 54 1.67 3.84 -8.21
C TYR A 54 2.30 3.03 -9.35
N GLY A 55 1.82 1.82 -9.60
CA GLY A 55 2.31 0.98 -10.70
C GLY A 55 2.06 1.58 -12.09
N ARG A 56 0.96 2.32 -12.29
CA ARG A 56 0.70 3.05 -13.54
C ARG A 56 1.68 4.21 -13.72
N MET A 57 1.95 4.96 -12.66
CA MET A 57 2.92 6.06 -12.69
C MET A 57 4.32 5.58 -13.05
N LEU A 58 4.78 4.47 -12.46
CA LEU A 58 6.08 3.89 -12.80
C LEU A 58 6.18 3.53 -14.29
N ARG A 59 5.16 2.91 -14.88
CA ARG A 59 5.17 2.54 -16.30
C ARG A 59 5.22 3.75 -17.24
N LYS A 60 4.63 4.89 -16.86
CA LYS A 60 4.72 6.14 -17.65
C LYS A 60 6.11 6.75 -17.66
N LEU A 61 6.92 6.46 -16.65
CA LEU A 61 8.30 6.99 -16.54
C LEU A 61 9.31 6.16 -17.33
N LEU A 62 8.93 4.96 -17.77
CA LEU A 62 9.77 4.13 -18.63
C LEU A 62 9.53 4.50 -20.10
N PRO A 63 10.59 4.73 -20.90
CA PRO A 63 10.42 4.91 -22.34
C PRO A 63 9.80 3.64 -22.95
N PRO A 64 8.91 3.77 -23.96
CA PRO A 64 8.36 2.60 -24.65
C PRO A 64 9.49 1.81 -25.30
N THR A 65 9.54 0.51 -25.00
CA THR A 65 10.45 -0.46 -25.63
C THR A 65 10.01 -0.81 -27.04
#